data_AF-A0A7V8JVA0-F1
#
_entry.id   AF-A0A7V8JVA0-F1
#
_cell.length_a   1.000
_cell.length_b   1.000
_cell.length_c   1.000
_cell.angle_alpha   90.00
_cell.angle_beta   90.00
_cell.angle_gamma   90.00
#
_symmetry.space_group_name_H-M   'P 1'
#
loop_
_entity.id
_entity.type
_entity.pdbx_description
1 polymer ?
#
loop_
_entity_poly.entity_id
_entity_poly.type
_entity_poly.pdbx_seq_one_letter_code
_entity_poly.pdbx_strand_id
1 'polypeptide(L)'
;MAMRRYLLLSHLLSAALLSAAAPMASSQAKGDDDVVFVSEKDPEMVAAIRQARASLPEFLKQAAHPPTGTEGYKLKVMITDGPRVEHFWVIPFKQEADGFSGTLANDPQVVRNVKGGQSIRFTSATVTDWGYTRNGRQVGSYTVCVLLKKMPAQQAEHYRKNYGFDC
;
A
#
# COMPACT_ATOMS: atom_id res chain seq x y z
N MET A 1 -14.05 40.55 -49.77
CA MET A 1 -15.43 41.09 -49.75
C MET A 1 -16.30 40.14 -50.57
N ALA A 2 -17.30 39.51 -49.97
CA ALA A 2 -18.58 39.11 -50.58
C ALA A 2 -19.26 38.02 -49.74
N MET A 3 -20.16 38.46 -48.87
CA MET A 3 -21.24 37.65 -48.33
C MET A 3 -22.43 37.81 -49.27
N ARG A 4 -23.07 36.70 -49.68
CA ARG A 4 -24.45 36.72 -50.18
C ARG A 4 -25.20 35.48 -49.70
N ARG A 5 -26.24 35.76 -48.92
CA ARG A 5 -27.25 34.84 -48.39
C ARG A 5 -28.31 34.57 -49.45
N TYR A 6 -28.87 33.36 -49.46
CA TYR A 6 -30.27 33.13 -49.85
C TYR A 6 -30.90 32.09 -48.91
N LEU A 7 -32.12 32.39 -48.50
CA LEU A 7 -33.02 31.63 -47.61
C LEU A 7 -33.85 30.63 -48.42
N LEU A 8 -34.28 29.51 -47.81
CA LEU A 8 -35.70 29.23 -47.53
C LEU A 8 -35.89 27.84 -46.86
N LEU A 9 -36.80 27.82 -45.89
CA LEU A 9 -37.29 26.69 -45.09
C LEU A 9 -37.96 25.60 -45.94
N SER A 10 -37.86 24.33 -45.50
CA SER A 10 -39.04 23.53 -45.16
C SER A 10 -38.69 22.16 -44.54
N HIS A 11 -39.61 21.72 -43.70
CA HIS A 11 -39.55 20.70 -42.66
C HIS A 11 -39.04 19.32 -43.05
N LEU A 12 -38.46 18.61 -42.08
CA LEU A 12 -38.97 17.33 -41.61
C LEU A 12 -38.49 17.08 -40.18
N LEU A 13 -39.45 16.92 -39.26
CA LEU A 13 -39.23 16.38 -37.92
C LEU A 13 -38.55 15.02 -38.06
N SER A 14 -37.35 14.89 -37.50
CA SER A 14 -36.84 13.60 -37.05
C SER A 14 -36.43 13.78 -35.61
N ALA A 15 -37.27 13.26 -34.71
CA ALA A 15 -36.92 13.04 -33.33
C ALA A 15 -35.82 11.96 -33.29
N ALA A 16 -34.57 12.39 -33.44
CA ALA A 16 -33.43 11.56 -33.10
C ALA A 16 -33.36 11.48 -31.58
N LEU A 17 -33.77 10.34 -31.03
CA LEU A 17 -33.47 9.93 -29.67
C LEU A 17 -31.94 9.93 -29.50
N LEU A 18 -31.39 11.02 -28.99
CA LEU A 18 -30.04 11.05 -28.44
C LEU A 18 -30.08 10.18 -27.18
N SER A 19 -29.82 8.89 -27.34
CA SER A 19 -29.42 8.04 -26.23
C SER A 19 -28.04 8.52 -25.80
N ALA A 20 -28.01 9.46 -24.85
CA ALA A 20 -26.80 9.84 -24.16
C ALA A 20 -26.36 8.63 -23.31
N ALA A 21 -25.60 7.73 -23.92
CA ALA A 21 -24.78 6.78 -23.20
C ALA A 21 -23.76 7.63 -22.42
N ALA A 22 -24.10 7.96 -21.18
CA ALA A 22 -23.15 8.52 -20.24
C ALA A 22 -21.97 7.54 -20.19
N PRO A 23 -20.72 7.98 -20.40
CA PRO A 23 -19.59 7.14 -20.07
C PRO A 23 -19.72 6.87 -18.58
N MET A 24 -19.98 5.60 -18.22
CA MET A 24 -19.67 5.12 -16.88
C MET A 24 -18.21 5.48 -16.67
N ALA A 25 -17.97 6.54 -15.92
CA ALA A 25 -16.68 6.76 -15.31
C ALA A 25 -16.44 5.50 -14.49
N SER A 26 -15.63 4.61 -15.06
CA SER A 26 -14.98 3.54 -14.32
C SER A 26 -14.26 4.24 -13.18
N SER A 27 -14.91 4.28 -12.02
CA SER A 27 -14.25 4.52 -10.75
C SER A 27 -13.17 3.48 -10.69
N GLN A 28 -11.95 3.85 -11.09
CA GLN A 28 -10.78 3.08 -10.80
C GLN A 28 -10.83 2.88 -9.29
N ALA A 29 -11.04 1.63 -8.87
CA ALA A 29 -10.92 1.26 -7.48
C ALA A 29 -9.53 1.73 -7.04
N LYS A 30 -9.51 2.81 -6.25
CA LYS A 30 -8.31 3.33 -5.62
C LYS A 30 -7.83 2.18 -4.74
N GLY A 31 -6.68 1.59 -5.09
CA GLY A 31 -6.11 0.49 -4.33
C GLY A 31 -5.89 0.91 -2.87
N ASP A 32 -5.91 -0.07 -1.97
CA ASP A 32 -5.75 0.01 -0.51
C ASP A 32 -4.40 0.61 -0.02
N ASP A 33 -3.71 1.38 -0.87
CA ASP A 33 -2.41 2.01 -0.63
C ASP A 33 -2.57 3.40 0.02
N ASP A 34 -3.46 3.52 1.00
CA ASP A 34 -3.61 4.77 1.77
C ASP A 34 -2.44 4.96 2.73
N VAL A 35 -1.74 6.09 2.60
CA VAL A 35 -0.70 6.49 3.55
C VAL A 35 -1.34 7.02 4.83
N VAL A 36 -1.03 6.37 5.95
CA VAL A 36 -1.49 6.78 7.28
C VAL A 36 -0.40 7.57 7.99
N PHE A 37 -0.70 8.81 8.34
CA PHE A 37 0.19 9.67 9.11
C PHE A 37 0.08 9.35 10.60
N VAL A 38 1.19 8.96 11.20
CA VAL A 38 1.32 8.71 12.65
C VAL A 38 2.49 9.54 13.16
N SER A 39 2.33 10.13 14.35
CA SER A 39 3.42 10.81 15.03
C SER A 39 4.58 9.85 15.27
N GLU A 40 5.80 10.28 14.97
CA GLU A 40 7.03 9.52 15.29
C GLU A 40 7.16 9.22 16.80
N LYS A 41 6.46 10.00 17.63
CA LYS A 41 6.46 9.87 19.09
C LYS A 41 5.25 9.10 19.63
N ASP A 42 4.41 8.52 18.77
CA ASP A 42 3.30 7.69 19.22
C ASP A 42 3.84 6.46 20.00
N PRO A 43 3.53 6.32 21.30
CA PRO A 43 4.16 5.32 22.15
C PRO A 43 3.79 3.88 21.74
N GLU A 44 2.59 3.67 21.19
CA GLU A 44 2.16 2.35 20.73
C GLU A 44 2.88 1.97 19.44
N MET A 45 3.03 2.92 18.52
CA MET A 45 3.76 2.71 17.27
C MET A 45 5.26 2.44 17.54
N VAL A 46 5.88 3.22 18.43
CA VAL A 46 7.27 3.00 18.86
C VAL A 46 7.44 1.62 19.51
N ALA A 47 6.48 1.20 20.35
CA ALA A 47 6.50 -0.12 20.97
C ALA A 47 6.35 -1.25 19.93
N ALA A 48 5.46 -1.09 18.94
CA ALA A 48 5.27 -2.05 17.86
C ALA A 48 6.52 -2.21 16.98
N ILE A 49 7.17 -1.10 16.61
CA ILE A 49 8.44 -1.12 15.87
C ILE A 49 9.53 -1.83 16.68
N ARG A 50 9.63 -1.54 17.98
CA ARG A 50 10.58 -2.22 18.87
C ARG A 50 10.33 -3.72 18.94
N GLN A 51 9.06 -4.13 19.05
CA GLN A 51 8.68 -5.54 19.05
C GLN A 51 9.02 -6.22 17.73
N ALA A 52 8.72 -5.59 16.60
CA ALA A 52 9.07 -6.12 15.28
C ALA A 52 10.58 -6.33 15.13
N ARG A 53 11.39 -5.36 15.55
CA ARG A 53 12.86 -5.47 15.52
C ARG A 53 13.39 -6.57 16.45
N ALA A 54 12.81 -6.72 17.64
CA ALA A 54 13.23 -7.75 18.60
C ALA A 54 12.96 -9.17 18.08
N SER A 55 11.87 -9.38 17.34
CA SER A 55 11.49 -10.68 16.77
C SER A 55 12.00 -10.90 15.34
N LEU A 56 12.62 -9.90 14.71
CA LEU A 56 13.13 -9.97 13.34
C LEU A 56 14.08 -11.17 13.09
N PRO A 57 15.03 -11.52 13.97
CA PRO A 57 15.92 -12.67 13.73
C PRO A 57 15.15 -13.99 13.57
N GLU A 58 14.08 -14.19 14.33
CA GLU A 58 13.27 -15.42 14.26
C GLU A 58 12.41 -15.44 13.00
N PHE A 59 11.82 -14.30 12.63
CA PHE A 59 11.14 -14.13 11.34
C PHE A 59 12.06 -14.49 10.17
N LEU A 60 13.31 -14.01 10.18
CA LEU A 60 14.27 -14.25 9.09
C LEU A 60 14.68 -15.71 8.95
N LYS A 61 14.78 -16.47 10.06
CA LYS A 61 15.00 -17.92 10.01
C LYS A 61 13.83 -18.63 9.34
N GLN A 62 12.60 -18.25 9.68
CA GLN A 62 11.41 -18.81 9.04
C GLN A 62 11.30 -18.39 7.58
N ALA A 63 11.66 -17.17 7.22
CA ALA A 63 11.66 -16.71 5.82
C ALA A 63 12.69 -17.48 4.96
N ALA A 64 13.82 -17.86 5.54
CA ALA A 64 14.84 -18.67 4.86
C ALA A 64 14.41 -20.14 4.69
N HIS A 65 13.58 -20.66 5.60
CA HIS A 65 13.03 -22.01 5.56
C HIS A 65 11.52 -21.99 5.85
N PRO A 66 10.68 -21.53 4.89
CA PRO A 66 9.25 -21.34 5.13
C PRO A 66 8.56 -22.64 5.56
N PRO A 67 7.93 -22.67 6.75
CA PRO A 67 7.11 -23.81 7.15
C PRO A 67 5.93 -24.02 6.20
N THR A 68 5.44 -25.26 6.10
CA THR A 68 4.24 -25.58 5.32
C THR A 68 3.05 -24.71 5.76
N GLY A 69 2.30 -24.20 4.78
CA GLY A 69 1.14 -23.33 5.03
C GLY A 69 1.50 -21.88 5.34
N THR A 70 2.75 -21.47 5.13
CA THR A 70 3.19 -20.08 5.23
C THR A 70 3.56 -19.49 3.87
N GLU A 71 3.26 -18.21 3.66
CA GLU A 71 3.55 -17.50 2.41
C GLU A 71 3.65 -15.98 2.64
N GLY A 72 4.03 -15.23 1.59
CA GLY A 72 3.94 -13.77 1.61
C GLY A 72 4.89 -13.05 2.57
N TYR A 73 6.06 -13.63 2.84
CA TYR A 73 7.10 -13.03 3.69
C TYR A 73 7.52 -11.65 3.17
N LYS A 74 7.42 -10.64 4.05
CA LYS A 74 7.65 -9.23 3.72
C LYS A 74 8.30 -8.47 4.87
N LEU A 75 9.12 -7.48 4.52
CA LEU A 75 9.69 -6.52 5.46
C LEU A 75 9.08 -5.15 5.24
N LYS A 76 8.88 -4.36 6.29
CA LYS A 76 8.53 -2.94 6.18
C LYS A 76 9.75 -2.10 6.54
N VAL A 77 10.13 -1.17 5.67
CA VAL A 77 11.33 -0.35 5.84
C VAL A 77 10.98 1.12 5.89
N MET A 78 11.69 1.87 6.73
CA MET A 78 11.66 3.33 6.79
C MET A 78 12.59 3.91 5.72
N ILE A 79 12.06 4.81 4.89
CA ILE A 79 12.82 5.61 3.93
C ILE A 79 12.72 7.07 4.33
N THR A 80 13.86 7.77 4.26
CA THR A 80 13.97 9.19 4.58
C THR A 80 14.37 10.00 3.35
N ASP A 81 13.83 11.20 3.24
CA ASP A 81 14.11 12.17 2.18
C ASP A 81 14.09 13.59 2.77
N GLY A 82 15.24 14.00 3.31
CA GLY A 82 15.34 15.18 4.16
C GLY A 82 14.44 15.02 5.40
N PRO A 83 13.48 15.95 5.65
CA PRO A 83 12.56 15.85 6.79
C PRO A 83 11.38 14.89 6.56
N ARG A 84 11.28 14.29 5.36
CA ARG A 84 10.17 13.41 4.99
C ARG A 84 10.51 11.97 5.35
N VAL A 85 9.55 11.27 5.94
CA VAL A 85 9.66 9.87 6.31
C VAL A 85 8.44 9.13 5.77
N GLU A 86 8.67 7.98 5.16
CA GLU A 86 7.61 7.09 4.69
C GLU A 86 8.05 5.63 4.86
N HIS A 87 7.11 4.75 5.20
CA HIS A 87 7.39 3.34 5.47
C HIS A 87 6.76 2.44 4.42
N PHE A 88 7.57 1.61 3.78
CA PHE A 88 7.16 0.79 2.64
C PHE A 88 7.23 -0.69 2.96
N TRP A 89 6.28 -1.47 2.47
CA TRP A 89 6.47 -2.91 2.37
C TRP A 89 7.48 -3.21 1.24
N VAL A 90 8.37 -4.17 1.49
CA VAL A 90 9.40 -4.66 0.58
C VAL A 90 9.11 -6.11 0.26
N ILE A 91 8.72 -6.36 -0.98
CA ILE A 91 8.28 -7.68 -1.47
C ILE A 91 8.68 -7.83 -2.95
N PRO A 92 9.45 -8.88 -3.32
CA PRO A 92 10.19 -9.78 -2.43
C PRO A 92 11.39 -9.08 -1.78
N PHE A 93 11.98 -9.72 -0.77
CA PHE A 93 13.28 -9.33 -0.21
C PHE A 93 14.26 -10.52 -0.21
N LYS A 94 15.55 -10.23 -0.11
CA LYS A 94 16.64 -11.20 0.03
C LYS A 94 17.55 -10.78 1.19
N GLN A 95 18.07 -11.75 1.92
CA GLN A 95 19.17 -11.56 2.86
C GLN A 95 20.48 -11.50 2.09
N GLU A 96 21.28 -10.47 2.36
CA GLU A 96 22.61 -10.24 1.79
C GLU A 96 23.66 -10.31 2.91
N ALA A 97 24.94 -10.31 2.56
CA ALA A 97 26.03 -10.39 3.55
C ALA A 97 26.02 -9.23 4.56
N ASP A 98 25.59 -8.03 4.13
CA ASP A 98 25.60 -6.78 4.90
C ASP A 98 24.19 -6.18 5.10
N GLY A 99 23.13 -6.98 4.95
CA GLY A 99 21.76 -6.54 5.18
C GLY A 99 20.77 -7.22 4.26
N PHE A 100 20.04 -6.43 3.49
CA PHE A 100 18.97 -6.91 2.63
C PHE A 100 18.93 -6.16 1.30
N SER A 101 18.39 -6.83 0.30
CA SER A 101 17.91 -6.21 -0.93
C SER A 101 16.43 -6.54 -1.13
N GLY A 102 15.68 -5.71 -1.86
CA GLY A 102 14.28 -6.02 -2.16
C GLY A 102 13.57 -4.93 -2.93
N THR A 103 12.30 -5.16 -3.26
CA THR A 103 11.51 -4.29 -4.13
C THR A 103 10.43 -3.57 -3.35
N LEU A 104 10.32 -2.25 -3.50
CA LEU A 104 9.24 -1.45 -2.88
C LEU A 104 7.88 -1.84 -3.50
N ALA A 105 6.91 -2.17 -2.65
CA ALA A 105 5.63 -2.72 -3.07
C ALA A 105 4.62 -1.68 -3.58
N ASN A 106 4.81 -0.40 -3.25
CA ASN A 106 3.88 0.69 -3.60
C ASN A 106 4.64 1.97 -3.99
N ASP A 107 3.97 2.87 -4.70
CA ASP A 107 4.49 4.18 -5.04
C ASP A 107 4.54 5.11 -3.81
N PRO A 108 5.60 5.92 -3.67
CA PRO A 108 5.71 6.87 -2.56
C PRO A 108 4.68 7.99 -2.69
N GLN A 109 4.10 8.40 -1.56
CA GLN A 109 3.23 9.58 -1.51
C GLN A 109 3.92 10.79 -0.87
N VAL A 110 4.98 10.57 -0.11
CA VAL A 110 5.66 11.62 0.68
C VAL A 110 7.10 11.79 0.21
N VAL A 111 7.90 10.72 0.19
CA VAL A 111 9.30 10.78 -0.25
C VAL A 111 9.40 10.89 -1.77
N ARG A 112 10.48 11.49 -2.30
CA ARG A 112 10.68 11.74 -3.74
C ARG A 112 11.96 11.12 -4.29
N ASN A 113 12.73 10.45 -3.44
CA ASN A 113 14.03 9.84 -3.77
C ASN A 113 13.93 8.35 -4.14
N VAL A 114 12.72 7.78 -4.14
CA VAL A 114 12.45 6.40 -4.56
C VAL A 114 11.18 6.32 -5.41
N LYS A 115 10.85 5.15 -5.97
CA LYS A 115 9.59 4.87 -6.68
C LYS A 115 9.08 3.45 -6.41
N GLY A 116 7.80 3.19 -6.65
CA GLY A 116 7.25 1.83 -6.60
C GLY A 116 7.96 0.91 -7.59
N GLY A 117 8.14 -0.36 -7.20
CA GLY A 117 8.88 -1.34 -8.00
C GLY A 117 10.39 -1.14 -8.04
N GLN A 118 10.94 -0.11 -7.38
CA GLN A 118 12.39 0.08 -7.27
C GLN A 118 13.02 -0.98 -6.36
N SER A 119 14.13 -1.56 -6.82
CA SER A 119 14.99 -2.37 -5.96
C SER A 119 15.89 -1.48 -5.11
N ILE A 120 15.93 -1.75 -3.81
CA ILE A 120 16.73 -1.02 -2.82
C ILE A 120 17.61 -1.97 -2.00
N ARG A 121 18.69 -1.43 -1.43
CA ARG A 121 19.45 -2.07 -0.35
C ARG A 121 19.17 -1.37 0.96
N PHE A 122 19.12 -2.14 2.05
CA PHE A 122 18.82 -1.62 3.38
C PHE A 122 19.36 -2.55 4.47
N THR A 123 19.35 -2.07 5.71
CA THR A 123 19.85 -2.81 6.88
C THR A 123 18.73 -3.08 7.87
N SER A 124 18.97 -3.94 8.85
CA SER A 124 18.00 -4.22 9.93
C SER A 124 17.62 -2.96 10.73
N ALA A 125 18.50 -1.95 10.75
CA ALA A 125 18.25 -0.68 11.43
C ALA A 125 17.08 0.11 10.81
N THR A 126 16.80 -0.05 9.52
CA THR A 126 15.67 0.63 8.86
C THR A 126 14.40 -0.22 8.83
N VAL A 127 14.47 -1.50 9.23
CA VAL A 127 13.28 -2.35 9.34
C VAL A 127 12.40 -1.85 10.49
N THR A 128 11.13 -1.64 10.20
CA THR A 128 10.14 -1.13 11.16
C THR A 128 8.96 -2.07 11.37
N ASP A 129 8.79 -3.05 10.49
CA ASP A 129 7.83 -4.15 10.68
C ASP A 129 8.23 -5.34 9.82
N TRP A 130 7.57 -6.47 10.01
CA TRP A 130 7.65 -7.64 9.16
C TRP A 130 6.30 -8.37 9.15
N GLY A 131 6.04 -9.20 8.15
CA GLY A 131 4.82 -10.00 8.12
C GLY A 131 4.90 -11.19 7.17
N TYR A 132 3.99 -12.13 7.37
CA TYR A 132 3.71 -13.25 6.48
C TYR A 132 2.31 -13.78 6.81
N THR A 133 1.74 -14.63 5.96
CA THR A 133 0.50 -15.34 6.28
C THR A 133 0.78 -16.78 6.70
N ARG A 134 0.00 -17.30 7.64
CA ARG A 134 -0.05 -18.72 8.01
C ARG A 134 -1.50 -19.18 7.91
N ASN A 135 -1.78 -20.10 6.98
CA ASN A 135 -3.14 -20.61 6.74
C ASN A 135 -4.17 -19.48 6.55
N GLY A 136 -3.82 -18.46 5.75
CA GLY A 136 -4.69 -17.31 5.47
C GLY A 136 -4.80 -16.26 6.60
N ARG A 137 -4.06 -16.42 7.71
CA ARG A 137 -4.02 -15.43 8.81
C ARG A 137 -2.69 -14.71 8.85
N GLN A 138 -2.71 -13.40 9.09
CA GLN A 138 -1.53 -12.56 9.21
C GLN A 138 -0.78 -12.86 10.50
N VAL A 139 0.53 -13.03 10.38
CA VAL A 139 1.47 -13.12 11.48
C VAL A 139 2.45 -11.94 11.41
N GLY A 140 2.79 -11.36 12.56
CA GLY A 140 3.57 -10.13 12.64
C GLY A 140 2.68 -8.90 12.38
N SER A 141 3.14 -8.00 11.51
CA SER A 141 2.44 -6.77 11.15
C SER A 141 2.05 -5.91 12.36
N TYR A 142 2.98 -5.77 13.31
CA TYR A 142 2.73 -5.13 14.60
C TYR A 142 2.30 -3.67 14.44
N THR A 143 2.88 -2.96 13.48
CA THR A 143 2.53 -1.56 13.20
C THR A 143 1.13 -1.46 12.59
N VAL A 144 0.73 -2.43 11.76
CA VAL A 144 -0.63 -2.51 11.22
C VAL A 144 -1.64 -2.74 12.34
N CYS A 145 -1.34 -3.61 13.31
CA CYS A 145 -2.19 -3.81 14.48
C CYS A 145 -2.41 -2.53 15.30
N VAL A 146 -1.39 -1.67 15.41
CA VAL A 146 -1.54 -0.35 16.05
C VAL A 146 -2.46 0.55 15.21
N LEU A 147 -2.31 0.55 13.88
CA LEU A 147 -3.18 1.32 12.98
C LEU A 147 -4.64 0.88 13.09
N LEU A 148 -4.92 -0.43 13.08
CA LEU A 148 -6.28 -0.97 13.18
C LEU A 148 -7.00 -0.56 14.47
N LYS A 149 -6.27 -0.36 15.58
CA LYS A 149 -6.83 0.15 16.84
C LYS A 149 -7.22 1.63 16.78
N LYS A 150 -6.58 2.40 15.91
CA LYS A 150 -6.78 3.85 15.75
C LYS A 150 -7.77 4.17 14.62
N MET A 151 -8.12 3.19 13.79
CA MET A 151 -9.10 3.30 12.70
C MET A 151 -10.54 3.23 13.22
N PRO A 152 -11.53 3.77 12.47
CA PRO A 152 -12.95 3.51 12.73
C PRO A 152 -13.24 2.00 12.74
N ALA A 153 -14.12 1.56 13.64
CA ALA A 153 -14.39 0.14 13.87
C ALA A 153 -14.74 -0.63 12.59
N GLN A 154 -15.63 -0.07 11.76
CA GLN A 154 -16.04 -0.70 10.49
C GLN A 154 -14.87 -0.88 9.51
N GLN A 155 -13.95 0.09 9.46
CA GLN A 155 -12.76 -0.01 8.62
C GLN A 155 -11.81 -1.06 9.17
N ALA A 156 -11.56 -1.05 10.48
CA ALA A 156 -10.70 -2.06 11.10
C ALA A 156 -11.26 -3.49 10.91
N GLU A 157 -12.57 -3.68 11.03
CA GLU A 157 -13.25 -4.96 10.77
C GLU A 157 -13.12 -5.41 9.31
N HIS A 158 -13.21 -4.49 8.35
CA HIS A 158 -12.95 -4.81 6.95
C HIS A 158 -11.55 -5.41 6.79
N TYR A 159 -10.54 -4.77 7.38
CA TYR A 159 -9.16 -5.26 7.29
C TYR A 159 -8.97 -6.62 7.97
N ARG A 160 -9.50 -6.79 9.18
CA ARG A 160 -9.45 -8.07 9.91
C ARG A 160 -10.05 -9.22 9.11
N LYS A 161 -11.24 -9.01 8.54
CA LYS A 161 -11.98 -10.04 7.81
C LYS A 161 -11.33 -10.39 6.47
N ASN A 162 -10.89 -9.39 5.73
CA ASN A 162 -10.47 -9.58 4.34
C ASN A 162 -8.97 -9.85 4.19
N TYR A 163 -8.15 -9.42 5.16
CA TYR A 163 -6.70 -9.59 5.13
C TYR A 163 -6.17 -10.45 6.28
N GLY A 164 -7.05 -11.02 7.10
CA GLY A 164 -6.69 -12.05 8.08
C GLY A 164 -5.94 -11.54 9.31
N PHE A 165 -6.19 -10.30 9.76
CA PHE A 165 -5.59 -9.77 10.98
C PHE A 165 -6.36 -10.21 12.25
N ASP A 166 -5.60 -10.60 13.29
CA ASP A 166 -6.14 -11.14 14.55
C ASP A 166 -6.17 -10.11 15.69
N CYS A 167 -5.42 -9.03 15.48
CA CYS A 167 -5.56 -7.77 16.20
C CYS A 167 -6.67 -6.94 15.55
#